data_AF-A0A354YSR5-F1
#
_entry.id   AF-A0A354YSR5-F1
#
_cell.length_a   1.000
_cell.length_b   1.000
_cell.length_c   1.000
_cell.angle_alpha   90.00
_cell.angle_beta   90.00
_cell.angle_gamma   90.00
#
_symmetry.space_group_name_H-M   'P 1'
#
loop_
_entity.id
_entity.type
_entity.pdbx_description
1 polymer ?
#
loop_
_entity_poly.entity_id
_entity_poly.type
_entity_poly.pdbx_seq_one_letter_code
_entity_poly.pdbx_strand_id
1 'polypeptide(L)'
;MDISLAQQDGSSSPQEDLEAMNPDKMKYLGKDTIDGKKCLVYEITEDNIGSSKVWLWEENGIPLRMEATADGEKMVIEYRNIKVGGIPDSMFELPKGTQIMEFNMPTMPTP
;
A
#
# COMPACT_ATOMS: atom_id res chain seq x y z
N MET A 1 -21.75 -11.08 -4.21
CA MET A 1 -20.33 -10.80 -3.90
C MET A 1 -20.34 -9.50 -3.14
N ASP A 2 -20.42 -9.63 -1.83
CA ASP A 2 -20.49 -8.52 -0.90
C ASP A 2 -19.14 -7.78 -0.90
N ILE A 3 -19.14 -6.59 -1.48
CA ILE A 3 -18.00 -5.67 -1.51
C ILE A 3 -18.00 -4.89 -0.18
N SER A 4 -18.00 -5.60 0.95
CA SER A 4 -18.01 -5.01 2.29
C SER A 4 -16.62 -4.60 2.78
N LEU A 5 -15.55 -4.89 2.02
CA LEU A 5 -14.18 -4.45 2.33
C LEU A 5 -13.86 -3.00 1.87
N ALA A 6 -14.78 -2.31 1.19
CA ALA A 6 -14.52 -0.96 0.65
C ALA A 6 -15.02 0.19 1.55
N GLN A 7 -15.46 -0.09 2.78
CA GLN A 7 -15.72 0.96 3.79
C GLN A 7 -14.45 1.26 4.59
N GLN A 8 -13.35 1.57 3.90
CA GLN A 8 -12.32 2.42 4.47
C GLN A 8 -12.52 3.77 3.80
N ASP A 9 -12.94 4.76 4.59
CA ASP A 9 -13.15 6.13 4.17
C ASP A 9 -11.85 6.61 3.50
N GLY A 10 -11.80 6.59 2.17
CA GLY A 10 -10.58 6.83 1.37
C GLY A 10 -10.20 8.31 1.32
N SER A 11 -10.48 9.04 2.38
CA SER A 11 -10.35 10.50 2.49
C SER A 11 -9.29 10.92 3.51
N SER A 12 -8.37 10.04 3.91
CA SER A 12 -7.17 10.51 4.60
C SER A 12 -6.20 11.09 3.59
N SER A 13 -5.71 12.29 3.89
CA SER A 13 -4.59 12.90 3.19
C SER A 13 -3.29 12.16 3.55
N PRO A 14 -2.25 12.23 2.70
CA PRO A 14 -0.94 11.68 3.03
C PRO A 14 -0.36 12.20 4.36
N GLN A 15 -0.73 13.42 4.78
CA GLN A 15 -0.36 13.94 6.11
C GLN A 15 -1.06 13.19 7.24
N GLU A 16 -2.38 12.99 7.14
CA GLU A 16 -3.15 12.27 8.17
C GLU A 16 -2.72 10.81 8.28
N ASP A 17 -2.40 10.17 7.15
CA ASP A 17 -1.82 8.82 7.14
C ASP A 17 -0.50 8.78 7.90
N LEU A 18 0.38 9.77 7.70
CA LEU A 18 1.66 9.86 8.39
C LEU A 18 1.50 10.09 9.89
N GLU A 19 0.54 10.91 10.30
CA GLU A 19 0.23 11.15 11.72
C GLU A 19 -0.39 9.92 12.40
N ALA A 20 -1.16 9.13 11.65
CA ALA A 20 -1.72 7.88 12.13
C ALA A 20 -0.68 6.74 12.23
N MET A 21 0.48 6.87 11.57
CA MET A 21 1.56 5.89 11.70
C MET A 21 2.11 5.85 13.11
N ASN A 22 1.98 4.70 13.77
CA ASN A 22 2.62 4.46 15.05
C ASN A 22 3.91 3.66 14.85
N PRO A 23 5.10 4.26 14.98
CA PRO A 23 6.37 3.56 14.81
C PRO A 23 6.58 2.45 15.85
N ASP A 24 5.95 2.52 17.02
CA ASP A 24 6.05 1.47 18.05
C ASP A 24 5.41 0.14 17.61
N LYS A 25 4.51 0.21 16.63
CA LYS A 25 3.88 -0.97 16.01
C LYS A 25 4.72 -1.58 14.89
N MET A 26 5.87 -0.98 14.56
CA MET A 26 6.81 -1.46 13.56
C MET A 26 8.06 -2.02 14.21
N LYS A 27 8.24 -3.34 14.11
CA LYS A 27 9.39 -4.04 14.66
C LYS A 27 10.36 -4.41 13.55
N TYR A 28 11.57 -3.87 13.60
CA TYR A 28 12.65 -4.28 12.71
C TYR A 28 13.07 -5.73 12.99
N LEU A 29 13.06 -6.56 11.94
CA LEU A 29 13.41 -7.98 12.02
C LEU A 29 14.79 -8.30 11.44
N GLY A 30 15.36 -7.41 10.62
CA GLY A 30 16.67 -7.62 10.02
C GLY A 30 16.75 -7.18 8.56
N LYS A 31 17.76 -7.70 7.86
CA LYS A 31 17.97 -7.45 6.43
C LYS A 31 17.76 -8.72 5.63
N ASP A 32 17.30 -8.53 4.40
CA ASP A 32 17.14 -9.60 3.42
C ASP A 32 17.50 -9.08 2.02
N THR A 33 17.50 -9.94 1.01
CA THR A 33 17.75 -9.56 -0.38
C THR A 33 16.69 -10.18 -1.30
N ILE A 34 15.97 -9.34 -2.03
CA ILE A 34 14.98 -9.75 -3.03
C ILE A 34 15.43 -9.25 -4.39
N ASP A 35 15.61 -10.15 -5.37
CA ASP A 35 16.04 -9.81 -6.73
C ASP A 35 17.27 -8.88 -6.79
N GLY A 36 18.27 -9.19 -5.95
CA GLY A 36 19.52 -8.42 -5.82
C GLY A 36 19.38 -7.07 -5.09
N LYS A 37 18.19 -6.72 -4.61
CA LYS A 37 17.90 -5.48 -3.88
C LYS A 37 17.93 -5.76 -2.39
N LYS A 38 18.71 -4.97 -1.66
CA LYS A 38 18.78 -5.07 -0.19
C LYS A 38 17.49 -4.52 0.41
N CYS A 39 16.92 -5.27 1.35
CA CYS A 39 15.68 -4.92 2.01
C CYS A 39 15.87 -4.87 3.52
N LEU A 40 15.16 -3.92 4.16
CA LEU A 40 14.86 -3.98 5.58
C LEU A 40 13.57 -4.75 5.77
N VAL A 41 13.56 -5.69 6.71
CA VAL A 41 12.38 -6.48 7.02
C VAL A 41 11.76 -5.94 8.30
N TYR A 42 10.47 -5.61 8.24
CA TYR A 42 9.69 -5.18 9.40
C TYR A 42 8.48 -6.07 9.59
N GLU A 43 8.15 -6.33 10.85
CA GLU A 43 6.86 -6.84 11.29
C GLU A 43 6.01 -5.66 11.76
N ILE A 44 4.81 -5.53 11.22
CA ILE A 44 3.85 -4.49 11.55
C ILE A 44 2.69 -5.16 12.28
N THR A 45 2.37 -4.69 13.48
CA THR A 45 1.24 -5.21 14.26
C THR A 45 0.13 -4.18 14.29
N GLU A 46 -1.04 -4.53 13.78
CA GLU A 46 -2.22 -3.67 13.83
C GLU A 46 -3.25 -4.22 14.79
N ASP A 47 -3.90 -3.33 15.56
CA ASP A 47 -4.91 -3.73 16.53
C ASP A 47 -6.09 -4.32 15.77
N ASN A 48 -6.49 -5.55 16.12
CA ASN A 48 -7.60 -6.31 15.52
C ASN A 48 -7.38 -6.92 14.12
N ILE A 49 -6.24 -6.66 13.45
CA ILE A 49 -5.97 -7.18 12.09
C ILE A 49 -4.85 -8.25 12.11
N GLY A 50 -4.01 -8.25 13.14
CA GLY A 50 -2.91 -9.22 13.30
C GLY A 50 -1.57 -8.66 12.85
N SER A 51 -0.58 -9.54 12.68
CA SER A 51 0.77 -9.16 12.25
C SER A 51 0.93 -9.30 10.74
N SER A 52 1.46 -8.27 10.09
CA SER A 52 1.94 -8.32 8.71
C SER A 52 3.46 -8.16 8.67
N LYS A 53 4.07 -8.54 7.55
CA LYS A 53 5.52 -8.40 7.32
C LYS A 53 5.76 -7.69 6.00
N VAL A 54 6.68 -6.74 6.01
CA VAL A 54 7.08 -5.97 4.83
C VAL A 54 8.59 -6.05 4.61
N TRP A 55 8.99 -6.18 3.34
CA TRP A 55 10.36 -6.06 2.90
C TRP A 55 10.50 -4.74 2.15
N LEU A 56 11.11 -3.76 2.80
CA LEU A 56 11.29 -2.42 2.29
C LEU A 56 12.63 -2.30 1.56
N TRP A 57 12.63 -1.95 0.28
CA TRP A 57 13.87 -1.72 -0.48
C TRP A 57 14.66 -0.55 0.14
N GLU A 58 15.88 -0.82 0.61
CA GLU A 58 16.73 0.17 1.30
C GLU A 58 17.02 1.42 0.45
N GLU A 59 17.15 1.27 -0.87
CA GLU A 59 17.56 2.37 -1.75
C GLU A 59 16.41 3.32 -2.10
N ASN A 60 15.19 2.79 -2.26
CA ASN A 60 14.05 3.55 -2.78
C ASN A 60 12.87 3.66 -1.82
N GLY A 61 12.93 2.98 -0.67
CA GLY A 61 11.89 3.10 0.37
C GLY A 61 10.53 2.54 -0.04
N ILE A 62 10.49 1.60 -1.00
CA ILE A 62 9.25 0.96 -1.47
C ILE A 62 9.19 -0.52 -1.07
N PRO A 63 8.01 -1.07 -0.76
CA PRO A 63 7.84 -2.50 -0.51
C PRO A 63 8.19 -3.34 -1.75
N LEU A 64 8.98 -4.40 -1.57
CA LEU A 64 9.18 -5.43 -2.59
C LEU A 64 8.33 -6.67 -2.34
N ARG A 65 7.98 -6.91 -1.08
CA ARG A 65 7.11 -8.00 -0.65
C ARG A 65 6.33 -7.59 0.59
N MET A 66 5.09 -8.05 0.66
CA MET A 66 4.23 -7.95 1.83
C MET A 66 3.57 -9.30 2.10
N GLU A 67 3.53 -9.67 3.37
CA GLU A 67 2.82 -10.86 3.85
C GLU A 67 1.84 -10.47 4.93
N ALA A 68 0.61 -10.93 4.83
CA ALA A 68 -0.40 -10.76 5.86
C ALA A 68 -1.19 -12.06 6.05
N THR A 69 -1.82 -12.21 7.21
CA THR A 69 -2.79 -13.27 7.46
C THR A 69 -4.11 -12.61 7.80
N ALA A 70 -5.13 -12.88 7.00
CA ALA A 70 -6.50 -12.41 7.22
C ALA A 70 -7.43 -13.62 7.19
N ASP A 71 -8.34 -13.72 8.16
CA ASP A 71 -9.30 -14.83 8.29
C ASP A 71 -8.68 -16.25 8.27
N GLY A 72 -7.42 -16.36 8.72
CA GLY A 72 -6.65 -17.61 8.72
C GLY A 72 -6.00 -17.96 7.38
N GLU A 73 -6.19 -17.15 6.35
CA GLU A 73 -5.56 -17.29 5.03
C GLU A 73 -4.34 -16.38 4.89
N LYS A 74 -3.27 -16.91 4.31
CA LYS A 74 -2.05 -16.15 4.05
C LYS A 74 -2.14 -15.45 2.69
N MET A 75 -2.02 -14.13 2.70
CA MET A 75 -1.87 -13.30 1.51
C MET A 75 -0.40 -12.89 1.34
N VAL A 76 0.12 -13.02 0.11
CA VAL A 76 1.47 -12.56 -0.25
C VAL A 76 1.36 -11.67 -1.49
N ILE A 77 1.89 -10.45 -1.39
CA ILE A 77 1.99 -9.49 -2.50
C ILE A 77 3.47 -9.31 -2.80
N GLU A 78 3.86 -9.42 -4.08
CA GLU A 78 5.23 -9.22 -4.52
C GLU A 78 5.28 -8.22 -5.68
N TYR A 79 6.16 -7.23 -5.56
CA TYR A 79 6.43 -6.26 -6.61
C TYR A 79 7.67 -6.69 -7.40
N ARG A 80 7.46 -7.10 -8.64
CA ARG A 80 8.51 -7.59 -9.54
C ARG A 80 8.75 -6.61 -10.70
N ASN A 81 9.93 -6.65 -11.29
CA ASN A 81 10.31 -5.84 -12.46
C ASN A 81 10.18 -4.32 -12.27
N ILE A 82 10.46 -3.83 -11.07
CA ILE A 82 10.36 -2.40 -10.73
C ILE A 82 11.44 -1.60 -11.47
N LYS A 83 11.03 -0.47 -12.06
CA LYS A 83 11.92 0.54 -12.65
C LYS A 83 11.65 1.88 -11.97
N VAL A 84 12.69 2.47 -11.41
CA VAL A 84 12.62 3.81 -10.80
C VAL A 84 13.03 4.83 -11.83
N GLY A 85 12.18 5.82 -12.09
CA GLY A 85 12.45 6.86 -13.08
C GLY A 85 11.19 7.68 -13.40
N GLY A 86 11.33 8.61 -14.34
CA GLY A 86 10.21 9.39 -14.84
C GLY A 86 9.25 8.53 -15.66
N ILE A 87 7.95 8.70 -15.41
CA ILE A 87 6.89 8.11 -16.21
C ILE A 87 6.34 9.22 -17.11
N PRO A 88 6.24 9.03 -18.44
CA PRO A 88 5.73 10.06 -19.33
C PRO A 88 4.22 10.29 -19.11
N ASP A 89 3.77 11.54 -19.24
CA ASP A 89 2.37 11.94 -19.02
C ASP A 89 1.38 11.11 -19.85
N SER A 90 1.78 10.68 -21.05
CA SER A 90 0.97 9.83 -21.94
C SER A 90 0.58 8.48 -21.33
N MET A 91 1.30 8.00 -20.30
CA MET A 91 0.94 6.76 -19.58
C MET A 91 -0.28 6.95 -18.67
N PHE A 92 -0.63 8.19 -18.34
CA PHE A 92 -1.79 8.55 -17.54
C PHE A 92 -3.00 8.92 -18.41
N GLU A 93 -2.86 8.91 -19.74
CA GLU A 93 -3.98 9.11 -20.67
C GLU A 93 -4.89 7.87 -20.70
N LEU A 94 -6.20 8.10 -20.61
CA LEU A 94 -7.18 7.02 -20.67
C LEU A 94 -7.21 6.38 -22.07
N PRO A 95 -7.20 5.04 -22.18
CA PRO A 95 -7.39 4.35 -23.45
C PRO A 95 -8.68 4.77 -24.17
N LYS A 96 -8.69 4.72 -25.50
CA LYS A 96 -9.89 4.99 -26.29
C LYS A 96 -11.02 4.03 -25.90
N GLY A 97 -12.22 4.57 -25.69
CA GLY A 97 -13.39 3.79 -25.30
C GLY A 97 -13.49 3.51 -23.80
N THR A 98 -12.58 4.04 -22.98
CA THR A 98 -12.74 4.04 -21.52
C THR A 98 -14.05 4.73 -21.15
N GLN A 99 -14.94 4.00 -20.48
CA GLN A 99 -16.18 4.56 -19.97
C GLN A 99 -15.88 5.44 -18.76
N ILE A 100 -16.23 6.72 -18.86
CA ILE A 100 -16.16 7.66 -17.73
C ILE A 100 -17.49 7.56 -16.98
N MET A 101 -17.42 7.32 -15.68
CA MET A 101 -18.57 7.35 -14.78
C MET A 101 -18.41 8.55 -13.87
N GLU A 102 -19.33 9.50 -13.96
CA GLU A 102 -19.42 10.58 -12.97
C GLU A 102 -20.16 10.04 -11.75
N PHE A 103 -19.45 9.90 -10.64
CA PHE A 103 -20.07 9.66 -9.35
C PHE A 103 -20.44 11.02 -8.77
N ASN A 104 -21.73 11.27 -8.61
CA ASN A 104 -22.21 12.44 -7.88
C ASN A 104 -21.97 12.20 -6.39
N MET A 105 -20.73 12.35 -5.95
CA MET A 105 -20.39 12.29 -4.54
C MET A 105 -21.08 13.48 -3.85
N PRO A 106 -21.79 13.27 -2.73
CA PRO A 106 -22.27 14.39 -1.94
C PRO A 106 -21.06 15.26 -1.61
N THR A 107 -21.14 16.54 -1.94
CA THR A 107 -20.08 17.51 -1.65
C THR A 107 -19.74 17.42 -0.17
N MET A 108 -18.47 17.13 0.16
CA MET A 108 -18.01 17.21 1.54
C MET A 108 -18.36 18.62 2.07
N PRO A 109 -18.99 18.74 3.24
CA PRO A 109 -19.13 20.05 3.88
C PRO A 109 -17.72 20.62 4.04
N THR A 110 -17.53 21.83 3.53
CA THR A 110 -16.29 22.59 3.71
C THR A 110 -16.08 22.84 5.21
N PRO A 111 -14.83 22.79 5.71
CA PRO A 111 -14.52 23.05 7.12
C PRO A 111 -14.86 24.49 7.54
#